data_AF-A0A6D0Y9A7-F1
#
_entry.id   AF-A0A6D0Y9A7-F1
#
_cell.length_a   1.000
_cell.length_b   1.000
_cell.length_c   1.000
_cell.angle_alpha   90.00
_cell.angle_beta   90.00
_cell.angle_gamma   90.00
#
_symmetry.space_group_name_H-M   'P 1'
#
loop_
_entity.id
_entity.type
_entity.pdbx_description
1 polymer ?
#
loop_
_entity_poly.entity_id
_entity_poly.type
_entity_poly.pdbx_seq_one_letter_code
_entity_poly.pdbx_strand_id
1 'polypeptide(L)'
;MALDEPDFIDRDPAQITSEMIAQYEAASGKTLYPAQAERLLIDVFAYRENLVRIGIQEAAKQNLVAFSRAPMLDYLGELVGVKRLPAQAAQTTLQFSVAKAQKRNVLIPEGTRASASNSVMFATDDDVLLPAGSLSVDVTATCTTAGEPGNDWQPAQISALVDSVAGVDLQVTNITASGGGCADEGDDALRERIRLAPECFSNAGSYGAYRFHALSVSQAIIDVAILGPDEGLDEGCVEIYPLTQDGLPGDELLAQVVQDVSKEKKRPLTDKVSAKKPLRVAYQINAQLTLFTKADQDSTLLAARRAIADWTAERERHLGLDIVPNQIIKVLQVAGVYDVALETPAKRVLAAHEWAQCTAIDVTIAGVSDG
;
A
#
# COMPACT_ATOMS: atom_id res chain seq x y z
N MET A 1 12.94 3.91 17.26
CA MET A 1 14.33 3.96 16.76
C MET A 1 14.47 2.85 15.74
N ALA A 2 14.79 3.16 14.49
CA ALA A 2 15.21 2.12 13.55
C ALA A 2 16.56 1.58 14.06
N LEU A 3 16.65 0.27 14.29
CA LEU A 3 17.92 -0.36 14.59
C LEU A 3 18.71 -0.44 13.29
N ASP A 4 20.03 -0.22 13.38
CA ASP A 4 20.92 -0.40 12.24
C ASP A 4 20.87 -1.85 11.74
N GLU A 5 21.33 -2.07 10.51
CA GLU A 5 21.43 -3.41 9.96
C GLU A 5 22.31 -4.28 10.89
N PRO A 6 21.78 -5.41 11.39
CA PRO A 6 22.50 -6.24 12.35
C PRO A 6 23.70 -6.89 11.68
N ASP A 7 24.84 -6.90 12.37
CA ASP A 7 26.05 -7.57 11.91
C ASP A 7 26.28 -8.85 12.74
N PHE A 8 25.96 -10.01 12.19
CA PHE A 8 26.04 -11.29 12.89
C PHE A 8 27.42 -11.92 12.79
N ILE A 9 28.16 -11.61 11.72
CA ILE A 9 29.48 -12.15 11.46
C ILE A 9 30.32 -11.15 10.66
N ASP A 10 31.52 -10.88 11.17
CA ASP A 10 32.47 -10.03 10.47
C ASP A 10 32.88 -10.64 9.13
N ARG A 11 32.82 -9.81 8.10
CA ARG A 11 33.02 -10.13 6.68
C ARG A 11 34.05 -9.24 6.01
N ASP A 12 34.88 -8.52 6.79
CA ASP A 12 35.97 -7.74 6.20
C ASP A 12 37.01 -8.68 5.54
N PRO A 13 37.16 -8.64 4.20
CA PRO A 13 38.11 -9.50 3.50
C PRO A 13 39.55 -9.28 3.94
N ALA A 14 39.93 -8.05 4.27
CA ALA A 14 41.29 -7.71 4.66
C ALA A 14 41.61 -8.32 6.03
N GLN A 15 40.66 -8.22 6.97
CA GLN A 15 40.80 -8.80 8.29
C GLN A 15 40.90 -10.34 8.20
N ILE A 16 39.98 -11.00 7.50
CA ILE A 16 40.00 -12.47 7.30
C ILE A 16 41.34 -12.93 6.71
N THR A 17 41.82 -12.24 5.67
CA THR A 17 43.09 -12.56 5.04
C THR A 17 44.26 -12.40 6.01
N SER A 18 44.27 -11.31 6.79
CA SER A 18 45.33 -11.06 7.78
C SER A 18 45.36 -12.13 8.88
N GLU A 19 44.20 -12.58 9.35
CA GLU A 19 44.06 -13.62 10.37
C GLU A 19 44.58 -14.97 9.85
N MET A 20 44.24 -15.33 8.60
CA MET A 20 44.74 -16.57 7.97
C MET A 20 46.26 -16.57 7.78
N ILE A 21 46.83 -15.44 7.36
CA ILE A 21 48.29 -15.31 7.23
C ILE A 21 48.94 -15.50 8.60
N ALA A 22 48.47 -14.77 9.62
CA ALA A 22 49.03 -14.87 10.96
C ALA A 22 48.96 -16.31 11.51
N GLN A 23 47.85 -17.02 11.28
CA GLN A 23 47.71 -18.44 11.64
C GLN A 23 48.73 -19.33 10.92
N TYR A 24 48.91 -19.15 9.61
CA TYR A 24 49.90 -19.92 8.85
C TYR A 24 51.33 -19.64 9.32
N GLU A 25 51.69 -18.37 9.52
CA GLU A 25 53.03 -17.99 9.95
C GLU A 25 53.35 -18.56 11.34
N ALA A 26 52.38 -18.51 12.26
CA ALA A 26 52.51 -19.12 13.59
C ALA A 26 52.67 -20.64 13.54
N ALA A 27 51.92 -21.32 12.66
CA ALA A 27 51.96 -22.79 12.55
C ALA A 27 53.22 -23.31 11.81
N SER A 28 53.68 -22.58 10.79
CA SER A 28 54.81 -22.99 9.95
C SER A 28 56.16 -22.47 10.43
N GLY A 29 56.17 -21.42 11.26
CA GLY A 29 57.37 -20.66 11.64
C GLY A 29 57.99 -19.86 10.49
N LYS A 30 57.29 -19.69 9.36
CA LYS A 30 57.77 -18.99 8.17
C LYS A 30 57.00 -17.68 7.98
N THR A 31 57.71 -16.61 7.64
CA THR A 31 57.10 -15.35 7.18
C THR A 31 56.65 -15.49 5.72
N LEU A 32 55.44 -15.02 5.43
CA LEU A 32 54.78 -15.17 4.15
C LEU A 32 54.82 -13.86 3.34
N TYR A 33 55.33 -13.94 2.12
CA TYR A 33 55.45 -12.76 1.23
C TYR A 33 54.41 -12.76 0.11
N PRO A 34 53.99 -11.59 -0.41
CA PRO A 34 52.88 -11.45 -1.36
C PRO A 34 52.91 -12.36 -2.60
N ALA A 35 54.10 -12.63 -3.16
CA ALA A 35 54.26 -13.37 -4.42
C ALA A 35 54.49 -14.88 -4.26
N GLN A 36 54.37 -15.42 -3.04
CA GLN A 36 54.58 -16.85 -2.78
C GLN A 36 53.33 -17.67 -3.14
N ALA A 37 53.51 -18.92 -3.59
CA ALA A 37 52.41 -19.79 -3.99
C ALA A 37 51.44 -20.06 -2.81
N GLU A 38 51.99 -20.20 -1.60
CA GLU A 38 51.23 -20.36 -0.36
C GLU A 38 50.38 -19.12 -0.06
N ARG A 39 50.88 -17.92 -0.39
CA ARG A 39 50.10 -16.68 -0.24
C ARG A 39 48.92 -16.63 -1.19
N LEU A 40 49.14 -16.93 -2.46
CA LEU A 40 48.07 -16.98 -3.45
C LEU A 40 46.99 -18.01 -3.06
N LEU A 41 47.40 -19.14 -2.47
CA LEU A 41 46.45 -20.15 -1.99
C LEU A 41 45.66 -19.66 -0.76
N ILE A 42 46.31 -18.99 0.20
CA ILE A 42 45.63 -18.36 1.34
C ILE A 42 44.64 -17.30 0.88
N ASP A 43 45.00 -16.46 -0.11
CA ASP A 43 44.08 -15.45 -0.65
C ASP A 43 42.83 -16.10 -1.28
N VAL A 44 42.98 -17.25 -1.95
CA VAL A 44 41.84 -18.04 -2.45
C VAL A 44 40.97 -18.56 -1.30
N PHE A 45 41.56 -19.07 -0.22
CA PHE A 45 40.81 -19.55 0.94
C PHE A 45 40.11 -18.41 1.69
N ALA A 46 40.79 -17.28 1.91
CA ALA A 46 40.21 -16.09 2.53
C ALA A 46 39.02 -15.56 1.71
N TYR A 47 39.14 -15.53 0.38
CA TYR A 47 38.04 -15.18 -0.49
C TYR A 47 36.86 -16.15 -0.37
N ARG A 48 37.11 -17.46 -0.37
CA ARG A 48 36.05 -18.47 -0.20
C ARG A 48 35.39 -18.38 1.17
N GLU A 49 36.15 -18.16 2.23
CA GLU A 49 35.60 -17.95 3.58
C GLU A 49 34.76 -16.68 3.65
N ASN A 50 35.25 -15.56 3.10
CA ASN A 50 34.47 -14.32 3.05
C ASN A 50 33.11 -14.54 2.36
N LEU A 51 33.07 -15.21 1.21
CA LEU A 51 31.80 -15.54 0.55
C LEU A 51 30.87 -16.38 1.43
N VAL A 52 31.41 -17.32 2.21
CA VAL A 52 30.61 -18.11 3.17
C VAL A 52 30.08 -17.22 4.29
N ARG A 53 30.91 -16.32 4.86
CA ARG A 53 30.50 -15.39 5.92
C ARG A 53 29.42 -14.41 5.41
N ILE A 54 29.53 -13.91 4.18
CA ILE A 54 28.46 -13.13 3.52
C ILE A 54 27.18 -13.96 3.41
N GLY A 55 27.28 -15.23 3.00
CA GLY A 55 26.13 -16.14 2.92
C GLY A 55 25.46 -16.37 4.27
N ILE A 56 26.23 -16.53 5.34
CA ILE A 56 25.74 -16.67 6.72
C ILE A 56 25.02 -15.39 7.16
N GLN A 57 25.63 -14.23 6.92
CA GLN A 57 25.04 -12.92 7.25
C GLN A 57 23.69 -12.72 6.55
N GLU A 58 23.63 -12.97 5.24
CA GLU A 58 22.39 -12.84 4.47
C GLU A 58 21.32 -13.84 4.93
N ALA A 59 21.70 -15.09 5.23
CA ALA A 59 20.79 -16.08 5.79
C ALA A 59 20.27 -15.68 7.17
N ALA A 60 21.13 -15.11 8.03
CA ALA A 60 20.74 -14.61 9.34
C ALA A 60 19.71 -13.48 9.23
N LYS A 61 19.92 -12.53 8.32
CA LYS A 61 18.97 -11.45 8.01
C LYS A 61 17.60 -11.96 7.58
N GLN A 62 17.53 -13.07 6.82
CA GLN A 62 16.26 -13.66 6.42
C GLN A 62 15.42 -14.22 7.58
N ASN A 63 15.99 -14.38 8.78
CA ASN A 63 15.23 -14.75 10.00
C ASN A 63 14.62 -13.54 10.73
N LEU A 64 14.88 -12.32 10.27
CA LEU A 64 14.36 -11.10 10.86
C LEU A 64 13.32 -10.48 9.94
N VAL A 65 12.10 -10.30 10.46
CA VAL A 65 10.96 -9.69 9.72
C VAL A 65 11.36 -8.38 9.03
N ALA A 66 12.21 -7.57 9.68
CA ALA A 66 12.68 -6.30 9.15
C ALA A 66 13.49 -6.38 7.84
N PHE A 67 14.14 -7.52 7.57
CA PHE A 67 15.10 -7.68 6.47
C PHE A 67 14.80 -8.87 5.56
N SER A 68 13.89 -9.76 5.97
CA SER A 68 13.47 -10.92 5.19
C SER A 68 12.69 -10.53 3.95
N ARG A 69 12.83 -11.33 2.90
CA ARG A 69 12.07 -11.27 1.64
C ARG A 69 11.36 -12.60 1.40
N ALA A 70 10.47 -12.66 0.41
CA ALA A 70 9.83 -13.91 0.02
C ALA A 70 10.87 -15.01 -0.35
N PRO A 71 10.67 -16.28 0.04
CA PRO A 71 9.54 -16.81 0.82
C PRO A 71 9.74 -16.80 2.35
N MET A 72 10.90 -16.35 2.86
CA MET A 72 11.20 -16.39 4.31
C MET A 72 10.30 -15.46 5.11
N LEU A 73 9.97 -14.29 4.55
CA LEU A 73 9.01 -13.37 5.16
C LEU A 73 7.64 -14.03 5.38
N ASP A 74 7.17 -14.82 4.43
CA ASP A 74 5.90 -15.55 4.51
C ASP A 74 5.92 -16.61 5.63
N TYR A 75 7.02 -17.36 5.77
CA TYR A 75 7.18 -18.31 6.89
C TYR A 75 7.21 -17.59 8.25
N LEU A 76 7.86 -16.43 8.35
CA LEU A 76 7.86 -15.63 9.57
C LEU A 76 6.46 -15.09 9.88
N GLY A 77 5.69 -14.72 8.87
CA GLY A 77 4.29 -14.31 9.04
C GLY A 77 3.41 -15.44 9.55
N GLU A 78 3.62 -16.66 9.07
CA GLU A 78 2.85 -17.84 9.51
C GLU A 78 2.98 -18.08 11.02
N LEU A 79 4.16 -17.81 11.61
CA LEU A 79 4.39 -17.94 13.06
C LEU A 79 3.46 -17.06 13.91
N VAL A 80 2.97 -15.96 13.35
CA VAL A 80 2.05 -15.02 14.01
C VAL A 80 0.66 -15.04 13.37
N GLY A 81 0.36 -16.06 12.56
CA GLY A 81 -0.95 -16.24 11.93
C GLY A 81 -1.25 -15.26 10.78
N VAL A 82 -0.24 -14.58 10.24
CA VAL A 82 -0.37 -13.70 9.07
C VAL A 82 0.02 -14.44 7.81
N LYS A 83 -0.84 -14.41 6.80
CA LYS A 83 -0.55 -14.94 5.46
C LYS A 83 -0.61 -13.82 4.44
N ARG A 84 0.17 -13.93 3.38
CA ARG A 84 0.13 -12.99 2.26
C ARG A 84 -1.26 -12.97 1.64
N LEU A 85 -1.81 -11.78 1.42
CA LEU A 85 -3.09 -11.66 0.71
C LEU A 85 -2.90 -11.95 -0.79
N PRO A 86 -3.77 -12.80 -1.37
CA PRO A 86 -3.75 -13.01 -2.81
C PRO A 86 -4.32 -11.79 -3.55
N ALA A 87 -4.05 -11.71 -4.85
CA ALA A 87 -4.72 -10.75 -5.73
C ALA A 87 -6.25 -10.78 -5.56
N GLN A 88 -6.87 -9.60 -5.50
CA GLN A 88 -8.32 -9.43 -5.42
C GLN A 88 -8.85 -8.86 -6.73
N ALA A 89 -10.05 -9.28 -7.10
CA ALA A 89 -10.74 -8.77 -8.28
C ALA A 89 -11.54 -7.51 -7.92
N ALA A 90 -11.67 -6.61 -8.89
CA ALA A 90 -12.50 -5.42 -8.72
C ALA A 90 -13.97 -5.79 -8.54
N GLN A 91 -14.67 -5.00 -7.73
CA GLN A 91 -16.10 -5.15 -7.47
C GLN A 91 -16.87 -3.92 -7.93
N THR A 92 -18.15 -4.11 -8.24
CA THR A 92 -19.09 -3.05 -8.59
C THR A 92 -20.50 -3.51 -8.26
N THR A 93 -21.46 -2.60 -8.29
CA THR A 93 -22.88 -2.91 -8.21
C THR A 93 -23.51 -2.81 -9.59
N LEU A 94 -24.09 -3.91 -10.06
CA LEU A 94 -24.84 -3.99 -11.30
C LEU A 94 -26.34 -3.82 -11.03
N GLN A 95 -26.98 -3.00 -11.83
CA GLN A 95 -28.42 -2.88 -11.91
C GLN A 95 -28.91 -3.63 -13.15
N PHE A 96 -29.75 -4.63 -12.93
CA PHE A 96 -30.51 -5.29 -13.97
C PHE A 96 -31.86 -4.62 -14.10
N SER A 97 -32.29 -4.34 -15.33
CA SER A 97 -33.56 -3.64 -15.59
C SER A 97 -34.32 -4.22 -16.78
N VAL A 98 -35.63 -4.04 -16.77
CA VAL A 98 -36.54 -4.42 -17.85
C VAL A 98 -37.34 -3.20 -18.32
N ALA A 99 -37.58 -3.08 -19.62
CA ALA A 99 -38.39 -1.99 -20.15
C ALA A 99 -39.87 -2.06 -19.73
N LYS A 100 -40.35 -3.26 -19.36
CA LYS A 100 -41.71 -3.50 -18.87
C LYS A 100 -41.68 -4.47 -17.70
N ALA A 101 -42.40 -4.10 -16.64
CA ALA A 101 -42.52 -4.92 -15.44
C ALA A 101 -43.04 -6.32 -15.77
N GLN A 102 -42.36 -7.33 -15.23
CA GLN A 102 -42.71 -8.72 -15.45
C GLN A 102 -43.85 -9.14 -14.51
N LYS A 103 -44.72 -10.05 -14.96
CA LYS A 103 -45.83 -10.58 -14.16
C LYS A 103 -45.40 -11.67 -13.16
N ARG A 104 -44.16 -12.12 -13.26
CA ARG A 104 -43.53 -13.13 -12.41
C ARG A 104 -42.18 -12.61 -11.94
N ASN A 105 -41.69 -13.17 -10.83
CA ASN A 105 -40.32 -12.93 -10.42
C ASN A 105 -39.37 -13.50 -11.48
N VAL A 106 -38.29 -12.77 -11.75
CA VAL A 106 -37.21 -13.21 -12.64
C VAL A 106 -35.98 -13.45 -11.78
N LEU A 107 -35.49 -14.69 -11.79
CA LEU A 107 -34.24 -15.04 -11.13
C LEU A 107 -33.08 -14.71 -12.07
N ILE A 108 -32.15 -13.89 -11.57
CA ILE A 108 -30.85 -13.64 -12.14
C ILE A 108 -29.87 -14.46 -11.29
N PRO A 109 -29.34 -15.58 -11.81
CA PRO A 109 -28.47 -16.43 -11.03
C PRO A 109 -27.14 -15.77 -10.67
N GLU A 110 -26.52 -16.20 -9.58
CA GLU A 110 -25.09 -16.02 -9.31
C GLU A 110 -24.28 -16.42 -10.56
N GLY A 111 -23.23 -15.65 -10.86
CA GLY A 111 -22.36 -15.90 -11.99
C GLY A 111 -22.86 -15.34 -13.33
N THR A 112 -23.98 -14.61 -13.37
CA THR A 112 -24.46 -13.94 -14.58
C THR A 112 -23.49 -12.83 -14.98
N ARG A 113 -22.99 -12.85 -16.22
CA ARG A 113 -21.91 -11.94 -16.64
C ARG A 113 -22.38 -10.70 -17.39
N ALA A 114 -21.79 -9.56 -17.04
CA ALA A 114 -21.82 -8.30 -17.77
C ALA A 114 -20.41 -7.88 -18.20
N SER A 115 -20.28 -7.31 -19.39
CA SER A 115 -19.01 -6.93 -20.00
C SER A 115 -18.89 -5.40 -20.07
N ALA A 116 -17.69 -4.92 -19.72
CA ALA A 116 -17.27 -3.53 -19.90
C ALA A 116 -16.49 -3.35 -21.22
N SER A 117 -15.74 -4.38 -21.58
CA SER A 117 -15.01 -4.51 -22.85
C SER A 117 -14.82 -5.99 -23.20
N ASN A 118 -14.26 -6.27 -24.38
CA ASN A 118 -14.00 -7.63 -24.86
C ASN A 118 -13.14 -8.48 -23.90
N SER A 119 -12.38 -7.88 -22.98
CA SER A 119 -11.48 -8.58 -22.05
C SER A 119 -11.83 -8.42 -20.57
N VAL A 120 -12.81 -7.58 -20.23
CA VAL A 120 -13.20 -7.32 -18.82
C VAL A 120 -14.68 -7.65 -18.64
N MET A 121 -14.94 -8.62 -17.77
CA MET A 121 -16.26 -9.12 -17.43
C MET A 121 -16.43 -9.16 -15.92
N PHE A 122 -17.66 -8.92 -15.47
CA PHE A 122 -18.09 -8.99 -14.09
C PHE A 122 -19.19 -10.02 -13.97
N ALA A 123 -19.13 -10.86 -12.94
CA ALA A 123 -20.12 -11.88 -12.65
C ALA A 123 -20.86 -11.52 -11.36
N THR A 124 -22.17 -11.71 -11.31
CA THR A 124 -22.98 -11.46 -10.10
C THR A 124 -22.53 -12.37 -8.95
N ASP A 125 -22.45 -11.82 -7.73
CA ASP A 125 -21.93 -12.54 -6.56
C ASP A 125 -22.97 -13.44 -5.89
N ASP A 126 -24.25 -13.15 -6.09
CA ASP A 126 -25.38 -13.87 -5.49
C ASP A 126 -26.53 -14.03 -6.47
N ASP A 127 -27.39 -15.01 -6.19
CA ASP A 127 -28.71 -15.11 -6.79
C ASP A 127 -29.58 -13.91 -6.41
N VAL A 128 -30.10 -13.18 -7.40
CA VAL A 128 -31.00 -12.04 -7.17
C VAL A 128 -32.32 -12.21 -7.91
N LEU A 129 -33.42 -11.88 -7.22
CA LEU A 129 -34.76 -11.91 -7.79
C LEU A 129 -35.19 -10.50 -8.16
N LEU A 130 -35.46 -10.26 -9.44
CA LEU A 130 -36.26 -9.11 -9.88
C LEU A 130 -37.74 -9.43 -9.57
N PRO A 131 -38.37 -8.74 -8.60
CA PRO A 131 -39.74 -9.05 -8.20
C PRO A 131 -40.75 -8.74 -9.31
N ALA A 132 -41.84 -9.50 -9.36
CA ALA A 132 -42.96 -9.18 -10.24
C ALA A 132 -43.46 -7.75 -9.97
N GLY A 133 -43.67 -6.97 -11.03
CA GLY A 133 -44.06 -5.56 -10.93
C GLY A 133 -42.90 -4.56 -10.83
N SER A 134 -41.70 -4.99 -10.46
CA SER A 134 -40.51 -4.12 -10.41
C SER A 134 -39.88 -3.94 -11.79
N LEU A 135 -39.16 -2.83 -11.97
CA LEU A 135 -38.44 -2.50 -13.20
C LEU A 135 -36.95 -2.76 -13.11
N SER A 136 -36.38 -2.76 -11.91
CA SER A 136 -34.95 -3.00 -11.70
C SER A 136 -34.67 -3.72 -10.39
N VAL A 137 -33.48 -4.30 -10.32
CA VAL A 137 -32.89 -4.87 -9.11
C VAL A 137 -31.38 -4.71 -9.17
N ASP A 138 -30.77 -4.46 -8.03
CA ASP A 138 -29.33 -4.23 -7.90
C ASP A 138 -28.68 -5.47 -7.25
N VAL A 139 -27.47 -5.79 -7.67
CA VAL A 139 -26.69 -6.92 -7.15
C VAL A 139 -25.20 -6.59 -7.29
N THR A 140 -24.40 -7.02 -6.32
CA THR A 140 -22.94 -6.88 -6.42
C THR A 140 -22.39 -7.84 -7.45
N ALA A 141 -21.30 -7.45 -8.10
CA ALA A 141 -20.61 -8.25 -9.08
C ALA A 141 -19.10 -8.08 -8.96
N THR A 142 -18.39 -9.18 -9.14
CA THR A 142 -16.94 -9.26 -9.08
C THR A 142 -16.35 -9.52 -10.47
N CYS A 143 -15.25 -8.84 -10.79
CA CYS A 143 -14.52 -9.04 -12.04
C CYS A 143 -14.04 -10.50 -12.13
N THR A 144 -14.17 -11.11 -13.30
CA THR A 144 -13.73 -12.50 -13.52
C THR A 144 -12.20 -12.65 -13.51
N THR A 145 -11.48 -11.55 -13.62
CA THR A 145 -10.02 -11.48 -13.61
C THR A 145 -9.56 -10.75 -12.36
N ALA A 146 -8.76 -11.42 -11.51
CA ALA A 146 -8.15 -10.78 -10.35
C ALA A 146 -7.11 -9.74 -10.74
N GLY A 147 -6.89 -8.75 -9.87
CA GLY A 147 -6.00 -7.62 -10.09
C GLY A 147 -6.71 -6.36 -10.57
N GLU A 148 -5.89 -5.41 -11.03
CA GLU A 148 -6.29 -4.07 -11.44
C GLU A 148 -7.10 -3.95 -12.76
N PRO A 149 -7.14 -4.91 -13.71
CA PRO A 149 -7.85 -4.70 -14.99
C PRO A 149 -9.34 -4.37 -14.89
N GLY A 150 -9.97 -4.72 -13.76
CA GLY A 150 -11.37 -4.41 -13.48
C GLY A 150 -11.60 -3.06 -12.78
N ASN A 151 -10.58 -2.25 -12.51
CA ASN A 151 -10.76 -0.98 -11.80
C ASN A 151 -11.25 0.15 -12.74
N ASP A 152 -11.78 1.21 -12.14
CA ASP A 152 -12.07 2.52 -12.72
C ASP A 152 -13.15 2.60 -13.82
N TRP A 153 -13.93 1.54 -14.04
CA TRP A 153 -15.10 1.61 -14.91
C TRP A 153 -16.19 2.45 -14.25
N GLN A 154 -16.48 3.59 -14.85
CA GLN A 154 -17.48 4.54 -14.37
C GLN A 154 -18.90 3.99 -14.55
N PRO A 155 -19.89 4.51 -13.80
CA PRO A 155 -21.29 4.12 -13.98
C PRO A 155 -21.72 4.15 -15.45
N ALA A 156 -22.53 3.16 -15.83
CA ALA A 156 -22.98 2.88 -17.20
C ALA A 156 -21.94 2.42 -18.23
N GLN A 157 -20.67 2.26 -17.86
CA GLN A 157 -19.66 1.70 -18.79
C GLN A 157 -19.69 0.16 -18.87
N ILE A 158 -20.19 -0.52 -17.83
CA ILE A 158 -20.39 -1.98 -17.81
C ILE A 158 -21.85 -2.24 -18.19
N SER A 159 -22.13 -2.45 -19.48
CA SER A 159 -23.52 -2.44 -19.99
C SER A 159 -23.88 -3.57 -20.95
N ALA A 160 -22.92 -4.42 -21.34
CA ALA A 160 -23.19 -5.53 -22.25
C ALA A 160 -23.49 -6.81 -21.48
N LEU A 161 -24.75 -7.24 -21.45
CA LEU A 161 -25.14 -8.53 -20.87
C LEU A 161 -24.62 -9.68 -21.75
N VAL A 162 -23.86 -10.61 -21.16
CA VAL A 162 -23.24 -11.73 -21.88
C VAL A 162 -24.13 -12.98 -21.83
N ASP A 163 -24.72 -13.25 -20.67
CA ASP A 163 -25.51 -14.47 -20.44
C ASP A 163 -27.02 -14.20 -20.58
N SER A 164 -27.76 -15.14 -21.19
CA SER A 164 -29.22 -15.04 -21.30
C SER A 164 -29.88 -15.46 -20.01
N VAL A 165 -30.73 -14.60 -19.45
CA VAL A 165 -31.42 -14.84 -18.17
C VAL A 165 -32.91 -15.06 -18.40
N ALA A 166 -33.39 -16.26 -18.06
CA ALA A 166 -34.81 -16.64 -18.00
C ALA A 166 -35.68 -16.30 -19.25
N GLY A 167 -35.07 -16.09 -20.42
CA GLY A 167 -35.74 -15.69 -21.66
C GLY A 167 -36.36 -14.29 -21.61
N VAL A 168 -35.86 -13.42 -20.72
CA VAL A 168 -36.32 -12.03 -20.55
C VAL A 168 -35.30 -11.09 -21.20
N ASP A 169 -35.79 -10.05 -21.88
CA ASP A 169 -34.95 -8.98 -22.41
C ASP A 169 -34.53 -8.04 -21.27
N LEU A 170 -33.39 -8.36 -20.66
CA LEU A 170 -32.80 -7.64 -19.54
C LEU A 170 -31.68 -6.72 -20.04
N GLN A 171 -31.67 -5.50 -19.51
CA GLN A 171 -30.55 -4.59 -19.63
C GLN A 171 -29.73 -4.65 -18.33
N VAL A 172 -28.42 -4.49 -18.45
CA VAL A 172 -27.51 -4.41 -17.30
C VAL A 172 -26.72 -3.11 -17.39
N THR A 173 -26.46 -2.49 -16.26
CA THR A 173 -25.59 -1.33 -16.14
C THR A 173 -24.93 -1.35 -14.77
N ASN A 174 -23.65 -1.01 -14.66
CA ASN A 174 -23.10 -0.67 -13.35
C ASN A 174 -23.61 0.68 -12.88
N ILE A 175 -23.89 0.79 -11.58
CA ILE A 175 -24.35 2.03 -10.94
C ILE A 175 -23.29 2.63 -10.01
N THR A 176 -22.27 1.86 -9.63
CA THR A 176 -21.08 2.32 -8.92
C THR A 176 -19.86 2.21 -9.83
N ALA A 177 -18.84 3.03 -9.57
CA ALA A 177 -17.55 2.83 -10.22
C ALA A 177 -16.93 1.53 -9.72
N SER A 178 -16.36 0.73 -10.62
CA SER A 178 -15.69 -0.51 -10.22
C SER A 178 -14.37 -0.23 -9.52
N GLY A 179 -14.03 -0.98 -8.47
CA GLY A 179 -12.76 -0.79 -7.76
C GLY A 179 -12.44 -1.92 -6.79
N GLY A 180 -11.33 -1.76 -6.07
CA GLY A 180 -10.87 -2.75 -5.08
C GLY A 180 -10.09 -3.93 -5.67
N GLY A 181 -9.89 -3.98 -6.99
CA GLY A 181 -9.01 -4.94 -7.63
C GLY A 181 -7.55 -4.58 -7.39
N CYS A 182 -6.74 -5.54 -6.98
CA CYS A 182 -5.33 -5.30 -6.65
C CYS A 182 -4.50 -6.58 -6.80
N ALA A 183 -3.21 -6.42 -7.08
CA ALA A 183 -2.25 -7.53 -7.21
C ALA A 183 -2.01 -8.23 -5.85
N ASP A 184 -1.19 -9.28 -5.84
CA ASP A 184 -0.77 -9.91 -4.58
C ASP A 184 -0.08 -8.91 -3.65
N GLU A 185 -0.24 -9.11 -2.34
CA GLU A 185 0.36 -8.24 -1.33
C GLU A 185 1.91 -8.22 -1.45
N GLY A 186 2.49 -7.02 -1.47
CA GLY A 186 3.95 -6.83 -1.52
C GLY A 186 4.65 -7.08 -0.17
N ASP A 187 5.98 -7.28 -0.22
CA ASP A 187 6.77 -7.61 0.98
C ASP A 187 6.72 -6.53 2.07
N ASP A 188 6.69 -5.25 1.69
CA ASP A 188 6.66 -4.15 2.67
C ASP A 188 5.32 -4.10 3.43
N ALA A 189 4.20 -4.26 2.72
CA ALA A 189 2.87 -4.32 3.33
C ALA A 189 2.72 -5.55 4.23
N LEU A 190 3.16 -6.73 3.75
CA LEU A 190 3.16 -7.96 4.55
C LEU A 190 3.99 -7.79 5.82
N ARG A 191 5.18 -7.18 5.73
CA ARG A 191 6.06 -6.92 6.87
C ARG A 191 5.40 -6.07 7.95
N GLU A 192 4.73 -4.99 7.54
CA GLU A 192 4.01 -4.12 8.49
C GLU A 192 2.86 -4.87 9.16
N ARG A 193 2.10 -5.68 8.42
CA ARG A 193 1.07 -6.53 9.01
C ARG A 193 1.61 -7.56 9.98
N ILE A 194 2.75 -8.19 9.69
CA ILE A 194 3.41 -9.12 10.62
C ILE A 194 3.80 -8.40 11.92
N ARG A 195 4.32 -7.18 11.82
CA ARG A 195 4.65 -6.33 12.99
C ARG A 195 3.43 -5.94 13.81
N LEU A 196 2.30 -5.72 13.15
CA LEU A 196 1.02 -5.37 13.78
C LEU A 196 0.25 -6.59 14.32
N ALA A 197 0.56 -7.81 13.87
CA ALA A 197 -0.13 -9.02 14.25
C ALA A 197 -0.30 -9.20 15.77
N PRO A 198 0.68 -8.87 16.64
CA PRO A 198 0.50 -8.98 18.09
C PRO A 198 -0.71 -8.19 18.63
N GLU A 199 -1.10 -7.10 17.98
CA GLU A 199 -2.27 -6.32 18.36
C GLU A 199 -3.58 -7.11 18.21
N CYS A 200 -3.64 -8.08 17.29
CA CYS A 200 -4.85 -8.88 17.06
C CYS A 200 -5.15 -9.89 18.19
N PHE A 201 -4.18 -10.17 19.08
CA PHE A 201 -4.43 -11.00 20.25
C PHE A 201 -5.18 -10.26 21.36
N SER A 202 -5.41 -8.95 21.20
CA SER A 202 -6.19 -8.16 22.13
C SER A 202 -7.69 -8.44 21.96
N ASN A 203 -8.29 -9.03 22.99
CA ASN A 203 -9.74 -9.24 23.05
C ASN A 203 -10.52 -7.98 23.46
N ALA A 204 -9.83 -6.89 23.82
CA ALA A 204 -10.41 -5.67 24.35
C ALA A 204 -10.69 -4.60 23.28
N GLY A 205 -10.38 -4.86 22.00
CA GLY A 205 -10.64 -3.92 20.90
C GLY A 205 -9.74 -2.69 20.91
N SER A 206 -8.41 -2.87 20.93
CA SER A 206 -7.49 -1.74 20.81
C SER A 206 -7.56 -1.10 19.41
N TYR A 207 -7.16 0.16 19.31
CA TYR A 207 -6.95 0.84 18.03
C TYR A 207 -6.04 0.02 17.10
N GLY A 208 -4.97 -0.58 17.64
CA GLY A 208 -4.07 -1.47 16.90
C GLY A 208 -4.75 -2.72 16.35
N ALA A 209 -5.64 -3.35 17.13
CA ALA A 209 -6.37 -4.55 16.70
C ALA A 209 -7.30 -4.24 15.52
N TYR A 210 -8.08 -3.16 15.62
CA TYR A 210 -8.95 -2.72 14.52
C TYR A 210 -8.17 -2.33 13.28
N ARG A 211 -7.04 -1.64 13.45
CA ARG A 211 -6.16 -1.28 12.33
C ARG A 211 -5.62 -2.52 11.63
N PHE A 212 -5.15 -3.51 12.39
CA PHE A 212 -4.68 -4.79 11.84
C PHE A 212 -5.79 -5.52 11.08
N HIS A 213 -6.98 -5.64 11.68
CA HIS A 213 -8.11 -6.32 11.03
C HIS A 213 -8.53 -5.63 9.75
N ALA A 214 -8.59 -4.29 9.71
CA ALA A 214 -8.92 -3.53 8.51
C ALA A 214 -7.88 -3.72 7.39
N LEU A 215 -6.57 -3.62 7.70
CA LEU A 215 -5.50 -3.91 6.73
C LEU A 215 -5.47 -5.38 6.28
N SER A 216 -6.13 -6.27 7.03
CA SER A 216 -6.23 -7.69 6.68
C SER A 216 -7.30 -7.99 5.64
N VAL A 217 -8.18 -7.04 5.33
CA VAL A 217 -9.31 -7.21 4.40
C VAL A 217 -8.83 -7.18 2.96
N SER A 218 -8.04 -6.17 2.59
CA SER A 218 -7.54 -6.02 1.23
C SER A 218 -6.22 -5.28 1.20
N GLN A 219 -5.34 -5.75 0.33
CA GLN A 219 -4.05 -5.14 0.03
C GLN A 219 -4.19 -3.84 -0.78
N ALA A 220 -5.38 -3.55 -1.33
CA ALA A 220 -5.67 -2.21 -1.83
C ALA A 220 -5.63 -1.17 -0.72
N ILE A 221 -5.87 -1.55 0.54
CA ILE A 221 -5.84 -0.67 1.70
C ILE A 221 -4.38 -0.49 2.15
N ILE A 222 -3.86 0.72 2.00
CA ILE A 222 -2.47 1.06 2.31
C ILE A 222 -2.31 1.74 3.67
N ASP A 223 -3.36 2.39 4.17
CA ASP A 223 -3.39 2.98 5.50
C ASP A 223 -4.81 2.97 6.07
N VAL A 224 -4.92 3.05 7.39
CA VAL A 224 -6.21 3.05 8.09
C VAL A 224 -6.11 3.93 9.33
N ALA A 225 -7.06 4.84 9.47
CA ALA A 225 -7.30 5.55 10.72
C ALA A 225 -8.47 4.92 11.47
N ILE A 226 -8.32 4.76 12.78
CA ILE A 226 -9.36 4.26 13.68
C ILE A 226 -9.72 5.38 14.63
N LEU A 227 -11.01 5.68 14.74
CA LEU A 227 -11.56 6.61 15.72
C LEU A 227 -12.43 5.82 16.71
N GLY A 228 -12.38 6.24 17.97
CA GLY A 228 -13.14 5.71 19.08
C GLY A 228 -13.60 6.83 20.02
N PRO A 229 -13.90 6.50 21.29
CA PRO A 229 -14.40 7.47 22.27
C PRO A 229 -13.45 8.64 22.55
N ASP A 230 -12.13 8.41 22.49
CA ASP A 230 -11.13 9.47 22.70
C ASP A 230 -11.17 10.54 21.58
N GLU A 231 -11.75 10.20 20.44
CA GLU A 231 -11.99 11.11 19.30
C GLU A 231 -13.41 11.71 19.29
N GLY A 232 -14.16 11.54 20.38
CA GLY A 232 -15.48 12.15 20.58
C GLY A 232 -16.66 11.31 20.08
N LEU A 233 -16.44 10.03 19.80
CA LEU A 233 -17.52 9.09 19.49
C LEU A 233 -18.22 8.58 20.77
N ASP A 234 -19.44 8.08 20.62
CA ASP A 234 -20.15 7.41 21.71
C ASP A 234 -19.39 6.14 22.17
N GLU A 235 -19.57 5.76 23.44
CA GLU A 235 -18.99 4.53 23.98
C GLU A 235 -19.40 3.30 23.16
N GLY A 236 -18.40 2.46 22.86
CA GLY A 236 -18.57 1.29 22.01
C GLY A 236 -18.67 1.60 20.52
N CYS A 237 -18.65 2.85 20.06
CA CYS A 237 -18.59 3.14 18.62
C CYS A 237 -17.14 3.13 18.11
N VAL A 238 -16.92 2.45 16.99
CA VAL A 238 -15.62 2.39 16.31
C VAL A 238 -15.81 2.76 14.85
N GLU A 239 -15.08 3.77 14.38
CA GLU A 239 -15.11 4.22 12.99
C GLU A 239 -13.77 3.95 12.32
N ILE A 240 -13.83 3.23 11.19
CA ILE A 240 -12.69 2.77 10.41
C ILE A 240 -12.63 3.59 9.12
N TYR A 241 -11.49 4.22 8.86
CA TYR A 241 -11.25 5.04 7.68
C TYR A 241 -10.11 4.45 6.88
N PRO A 242 -10.38 3.53 5.94
CA PRO A 242 -9.36 2.98 5.07
C PRO A 242 -8.98 3.96 3.96
N LEU A 243 -7.70 4.02 3.64
CA LEU A 243 -7.13 4.70 2.48
C LEU A 243 -6.60 3.66 1.51
N THR A 244 -6.91 3.80 0.22
CA THR A 244 -6.44 2.88 -0.81
C THR A 244 -5.28 3.45 -1.62
N GLN A 245 -4.57 2.56 -2.33
CA GLN A 245 -3.49 2.95 -3.25
C GLN A 245 -3.93 3.98 -4.30
N ASP A 246 -5.18 3.86 -4.76
CA ASP A 246 -5.78 4.73 -5.78
C ASP A 246 -6.58 5.91 -5.17
N GLY A 247 -6.47 6.11 -3.85
CA GLY A 247 -7.10 7.21 -3.11
C GLY A 247 -8.22 6.76 -2.19
N LEU A 248 -9.44 7.28 -2.41
CA LEU A 248 -10.57 6.99 -1.51
C LEU A 248 -11.19 5.61 -1.81
N PRO A 249 -11.59 4.85 -0.78
CA PRO A 249 -12.21 3.54 -0.96
C PRO A 249 -13.60 3.65 -1.60
N GLY A 250 -13.96 2.65 -2.41
CA GLY A 250 -15.32 2.43 -2.92
C GLY A 250 -16.27 1.89 -1.84
N ASP A 251 -17.57 1.91 -2.11
CA ASP A 251 -18.59 1.52 -1.13
C ASP A 251 -18.57 -0.01 -0.89
N GLU A 252 -18.27 -0.78 -1.92
CA GLU A 252 -18.09 -2.24 -1.87
C GLU A 252 -16.96 -2.64 -0.89
N LEU A 253 -15.81 -1.95 -0.98
CA LEU A 253 -14.68 -2.19 -0.07
C LEU A 253 -15.03 -1.81 1.37
N LEU A 254 -15.74 -0.70 1.59
CA LEU A 254 -16.19 -0.30 2.93
C LEU A 254 -17.13 -1.35 3.53
N ALA A 255 -18.07 -1.88 2.74
CA ALA A 255 -18.95 -2.95 3.17
C ALA A 255 -18.17 -4.23 3.54
N GLN A 256 -17.19 -4.61 2.72
CA GLN A 256 -16.30 -5.75 2.99
C GLN A 256 -15.52 -5.57 4.30
N VAL A 257 -15.00 -4.35 4.55
CA VAL A 257 -14.31 -4.02 5.81
C VAL A 257 -15.24 -4.18 7.01
N VAL A 258 -16.45 -3.62 6.96
CA VAL A 258 -17.43 -3.78 8.05
C VAL A 258 -17.76 -5.24 8.27
N GLN A 259 -18.04 -6.00 7.20
CA GLN A 259 -18.40 -7.41 7.29
C GLN A 259 -17.30 -8.26 7.92
N ASP A 260 -16.05 -8.06 7.51
CA ASP A 260 -14.93 -8.85 8.01
C ASP A 260 -14.54 -8.48 9.44
N VAL A 261 -14.41 -7.19 9.74
CA VAL A 261 -14.00 -6.71 11.06
C VAL A 261 -15.07 -7.00 12.12
N SER A 262 -16.35 -7.04 11.74
CA SER A 262 -17.47 -7.28 12.67
C SER A 262 -17.69 -8.75 13.05
N LYS A 263 -16.87 -9.68 12.53
CA LYS A 263 -16.97 -11.13 12.84
C LYS A 263 -16.83 -11.39 14.35
N GLU A 264 -17.56 -12.40 14.83
CA GLU A 264 -17.66 -12.77 16.25
C GLU A 264 -16.30 -12.95 16.95
N LYS A 265 -15.29 -13.46 16.24
CA LYS A 265 -13.95 -13.71 16.79
C LYS A 265 -12.98 -12.52 16.66
N LYS A 266 -13.42 -11.37 16.12
CA LYS A 266 -12.60 -10.18 15.89
C LYS A 266 -13.09 -8.99 16.70
N ARG A 267 -14.40 -8.73 16.65
CA ARG A 267 -15.03 -7.58 17.30
C ARG A 267 -15.41 -7.90 18.75
N PRO A 268 -15.01 -7.09 19.75
CA PRO A 268 -15.56 -7.16 21.09
C PRO A 268 -17.09 -7.02 21.08
N LEU A 269 -17.76 -7.70 22.02
CA LEU A 269 -19.22 -7.85 22.02
C LEU A 269 -19.97 -6.52 21.96
N THR A 270 -19.48 -5.50 22.66
CA THR A 270 -20.11 -4.19 22.83
C THR A 270 -19.91 -3.23 21.68
N ASP A 271 -18.98 -3.53 20.77
CA ASP A 271 -18.51 -2.53 19.82
C ASP A 271 -19.43 -2.42 18.60
N LYS A 272 -19.66 -1.22 18.09
CA LYS A 272 -20.43 -0.93 16.88
C LYS A 272 -19.45 -0.38 15.86
N VAL A 273 -19.05 -1.26 14.94
CA VAL A 273 -18.07 -0.94 13.91
C VAL A 273 -18.77 -0.35 12.69
N SER A 274 -18.22 0.73 12.15
CA SER A 274 -18.58 1.26 10.84
C SER A 274 -17.32 1.62 10.04
N ALA A 275 -17.41 1.57 8.71
CA ALA A 275 -16.34 2.00 7.83
C ALA A 275 -16.81 3.21 7.01
N LYS A 276 -15.96 4.23 6.88
CA LYS A 276 -16.27 5.50 6.22
C LYS A 276 -15.13 5.94 5.31
N LYS A 277 -15.44 6.75 4.30
CA LYS A 277 -14.41 7.37 3.44
C LYS A 277 -13.63 8.42 4.25
N PRO A 278 -12.29 8.44 4.15
CA PRO A 278 -11.48 9.55 4.67
C PRO A 278 -11.96 10.91 4.15
N LEU A 279 -11.77 11.95 4.95
CA LEU A 279 -12.11 13.31 4.53
C LEU A 279 -10.98 13.86 3.64
N ARG A 280 -11.27 14.03 2.35
CA ARG A 280 -10.31 14.58 1.39
C ARG A 280 -10.03 16.06 1.66
N VAL A 281 -8.77 16.38 1.88
CA VAL A 281 -8.23 17.73 2.08
C VAL A 281 -7.36 18.10 0.87
N ALA A 282 -7.97 18.75 -0.11
CA ALA A 282 -7.25 19.22 -1.29
C ALA A 282 -6.36 20.43 -0.96
N TYR A 283 -5.13 20.43 -1.48
CA TYR A 283 -4.23 21.58 -1.44
C TYR A 283 -3.42 21.71 -2.73
N GLN A 284 -2.70 22.83 -2.85
CA GLN A 284 -1.82 23.13 -3.97
C GLN A 284 -0.50 23.67 -3.43
N ILE A 285 0.59 23.44 -4.17
CA ILE A 285 1.91 23.97 -3.86
C ILE A 285 2.26 25.00 -4.94
N ASN A 286 2.53 26.24 -4.53
CA ASN A 286 3.11 27.27 -5.37
C ASN A 286 4.36 27.81 -4.69
N ALA A 287 5.52 27.62 -5.36
CA ALA A 287 6.80 28.08 -4.87
C ALA A 287 7.64 28.73 -5.96
N GLN A 288 8.37 29.77 -5.56
CA GLN A 288 9.37 30.43 -6.38
C GLN A 288 10.76 30.17 -5.83
N LEU A 289 11.68 29.73 -6.69
CA LEU A 289 13.06 29.41 -6.34
C LEU A 289 13.99 30.55 -6.76
N THR A 290 14.86 30.95 -5.85
CA THR A 290 16.06 31.74 -6.18
C THR A 290 17.24 30.79 -6.17
N LEU A 291 17.99 30.72 -7.27
CA LEU A 291 19.12 29.78 -7.42
C LEU A 291 20.46 30.46 -7.15
N PHE A 292 21.49 29.70 -6.80
CA PHE A 292 22.84 30.25 -6.82
C PHE A 292 23.29 30.58 -8.24
N THR A 293 24.01 31.68 -8.45
CA THR A 293 24.47 32.12 -9.79
C THR A 293 25.28 31.06 -10.55
N LYS A 294 25.96 30.15 -9.83
CA LYS A 294 26.75 29.06 -10.40
C LYS A 294 25.95 27.77 -10.66
N ALA A 295 24.70 27.70 -10.21
CA ALA A 295 23.86 26.54 -10.41
C ALA A 295 23.32 26.50 -11.84
N ASP A 296 23.24 25.31 -12.41
CA ASP A 296 22.56 25.10 -13.69
C ASP A 296 21.04 25.12 -13.47
N GLN A 297 20.35 26.05 -14.13
CA GLN A 297 18.95 26.36 -13.86
C GLN A 297 18.02 25.18 -14.17
N ASP A 298 18.21 24.54 -15.33
CA ASP A 298 17.34 23.47 -15.81
C ASP A 298 17.46 22.21 -14.94
N SER A 299 18.69 21.77 -14.63
CA SER A 299 18.91 20.60 -13.78
C SER A 299 18.45 20.85 -12.34
N THR A 300 18.64 22.06 -11.81
CA THR A 300 18.19 22.40 -10.45
C THR A 300 16.67 22.43 -10.35
N LEU A 301 15.99 23.04 -11.32
CA LEU A 301 14.53 23.07 -11.36
C LEU A 301 13.94 21.67 -11.54
N LEU A 302 14.53 20.85 -12.40
CA LEU A 302 14.12 19.45 -12.57
C LEU A 302 14.29 18.65 -11.28
N ALA A 303 15.42 18.82 -10.58
CA ALA A 303 15.68 18.17 -9.30
C ALA A 303 14.67 18.60 -8.22
N ALA A 304 14.35 19.90 -8.13
CA ALA A 304 13.37 20.43 -7.18
C ALA A 304 11.96 19.87 -7.46
N ARG A 305 11.53 19.88 -8.74
CA ARG A 305 10.23 19.33 -9.17
C ARG A 305 10.11 17.84 -8.87
N ARG A 306 11.17 17.07 -9.10
CA ARG A 306 11.21 15.65 -8.76
C ARG A 306 11.13 15.43 -7.24
N ALA A 307 11.94 16.14 -6.47
CA ALA A 307 11.98 16.00 -5.02
C ALA A 307 10.61 16.30 -4.39
N ILE A 308 9.92 17.36 -4.84
CA ILE A 308 8.59 17.67 -4.31
C ILE A 308 7.52 16.69 -4.78
N ALA A 309 7.58 16.20 -6.03
CA ALA A 309 6.65 15.20 -6.52
C ALA A 309 6.77 13.86 -5.77
N ASP A 310 8.00 13.39 -5.56
CA ASP A 310 8.29 12.19 -4.77
C ASP A 310 7.81 12.36 -3.32
N TRP A 311 8.04 13.52 -2.72
CA TRP A 311 7.59 13.84 -1.37
C TRP A 311 6.06 13.89 -1.25
N THR A 312 5.36 14.50 -2.22
CA THR A 312 3.89 14.52 -2.22
C THR A 312 3.32 13.12 -2.41
N ALA A 313 3.87 12.32 -3.33
CA ALA A 313 3.40 10.96 -3.61
C ALA A 313 3.54 10.05 -2.39
N GLU A 314 4.64 10.16 -1.63
CA GLU A 314 4.83 9.39 -0.41
C GLU A 314 3.85 9.82 0.70
N ARG A 315 3.57 11.12 0.84
CA ARG A 315 2.63 11.60 1.87
C ARG A 315 1.19 11.27 1.57
N GLU A 316 0.81 11.24 0.30
CA GLU A 316 -0.53 10.82 -0.11
C GLU A 316 -0.82 9.36 0.21
N ARG A 317 0.18 8.57 0.61
CA ARG A 317 -0.03 7.18 1.08
C ARG A 317 -0.47 7.08 2.54
N HIS A 318 -0.60 8.19 3.25
CA HIS A 318 -0.88 8.21 4.67
C HIS A 318 -2.01 9.17 5.05
N LEU A 319 -2.74 8.81 6.10
CA LEU A 319 -3.77 9.64 6.71
C LEU A 319 -3.20 10.51 7.83
N GLY A 320 -3.89 11.61 8.15
CA GLY A 320 -3.57 12.48 9.29
C GLY A 320 -2.22 13.21 9.20
N LEU A 321 -1.60 13.25 8.02
CA LEU A 321 -0.35 13.95 7.80
C LEU A 321 -0.58 15.45 7.57
N ASP A 322 -0.15 16.26 8.54
CA ASP A 322 -0.19 17.72 8.48
C ASP A 322 0.41 18.30 7.20
N ILE A 323 -0.16 19.40 6.71
CA ILE A 323 0.43 20.21 5.64
C ILE A 323 1.33 21.25 6.30
N VAL A 324 2.65 21.05 6.22
CA VAL A 324 3.65 21.89 6.92
C VAL A 324 4.55 22.65 5.93
N PRO A 325 4.40 23.99 5.80
CA PRO A 325 5.17 24.82 4.88
C PRO A 325 6.68 24.63 4.98
N ASN A 326 7.22 24.54 6.20
CA ASN A 326 8.66 24.40 6.41
C ASN A 326 9.21 23.06 5.89
N GLN A 327 8.40 21.99 5.88
CA GLN A 327 8.81 20.71 5.30
C GLN A 327 8.87 20.80 3.78
N ILE A 328 7.90 21.48 3.16
CA ILE A 328 7.87 21.73 1.71
C ILE A 328 9.08 22.57 1.30
N ILE A 329 9.35 23.67 2.02
CA ILE A 329 10.54 24.50 1.79
C ILE A 329 11.82 23.67 1.88
N LYS A 330 11.96 22.83 2.91
CA LYS A 330 13.13 21.96 3.09
C LYS A 330 13.32 20.99 1.92
N VAL A 331 12.23 20.40 1.39
CA VAL A 331 12.28 19.49 0.25
C VAL A 331 12.71 20.21 -1.03
N LEU A 332 12.24 21.45 -1.22
CA LEU A 332 12.60 22.30 -2.35
C LEU A 332 14.03 22.86 -2.27
N GLN A 333 14.66 22.87 -1.09
CA GLN A 333 16.08 23.23 -0.91
C GLN A 333 17.03 22.11 -1.39
N VAL A 334 16.92 21.75 -2.66
CA VAL A 334 17.87 20.86 -3.35
C VAL A 334 19.18 21.59 -3.65
N ALA A 335 20.23 20.85 -4.00
CA ALA A 335 21.52 21.44 -4.37
C ALA A 335 21.36 22.45 -5.52
N GLY A 336 21.89 23.66 -5.33
CA GLY A 336 21.78 24.76 -6.30
C GLY A 336 20.71 25.80 -5.97
N VAL A 337 19.78 25.51 -5.06
CA VAL A 337 18.78 26.47 -4.57
C VAL A 337 19.37 27.34 -3.45
N TYR A 338 19.24 28.65 -3.57
CA TYR A 338 19.63 29.63 -2.55
C TYR A 338 18.48 29.92 -1.58
N ASP A 339 17.30 30.22 -2.12
CA ASP A 339 16.11 30.56 -1.32
C ASP A 339 14.82 30.02 -1.97
N VAL A 340 13.81 29.79 -1.14
CA VAL A 340 12.49 29.27 -1.54
C VAL A 340 11.41 30.18 -0.96
N ALA A 341 10.73 30.92 -1.84
CA ALA A 341 9.53 31.66 -1.49
C ALA A 341 8.30 30.77 -1.73
N LEU A 342 7.75 30.18 -0.67
CA LEU A 342 6.54 29.37 -0.72
C LEU A 342 5.30 30.26 -0.52
N GLU A 343 4.42 30.33 -1.53
CA GLU A 343 3.18 31.10 -1.49
C GLU A 343 2.02 30.28 -0.92
N THR A 344 1.90 29.02 -1.35
CA THR A 344 0.90 28.06 -0.88
C THR A 344 1.54 26.68 -0.73
N PRO A 345 1.07 25.83 0.20
CA PRO A 345 -0.07 26.01 1.12
C PRO A 345 0.33 26.68 2.45
N ALA A 346 -0.66 27.22 3.18
CA ALA A 346 -0.49 27.59 4.59
C ALA A 346 -0.45 26.32 5.48
N LYS A 347 0.06 26.45 6.70
CA LYS A 347 0.07 25.34 7.66
C LYS A 347 -1.36 24.88 7.95
N ARG A 348 -1.63 23.59 7.80
CA ARG A 348 -2.88 22.95 8.22
C ARG A 348 -2.56 21.70 9.02
N VAL A 349 -3.10 21.62 10.23
CA VAL A 349 -3.07 20.40 11.05
C VAL A 349 -4.25 19.53 10.63
N LEU A 350 -4.00 18.26 10.38
CA LEU A 350 -5.02 17.32 9.91
C LEU A 350 -5.49 16.42 11.05
N ALA A 351 -6.78 16.06 11.05
CA ALA A 351 -7.30 15.00 11.90
C ALA A 351 -6.84 13.62 11.39
N ALA A 352 -6.84 12.61 12.25
CA ALA A 352 -6.36 11.27 11.92
C ALA A 352 -7.04 10.65 10.68
N HIS A 353 -8.32 10.97 10.42
CA HIS A 353 -9.10 10.47 9.29
C HIS A 353 -9.14 11.41 8.07
N GLU A 354 -8.42 12.54 8.12
CA GLU A 354 -8.27 13.44 6.97
C GLU A 354 -7.13 12.97 6.07
N TRP A 355 -7.33 13.08 4.76
CA TRP A 355 -6.36 12.71 3.73
C TRP A 355 -5.94 13.93 2.91
N ALA A 356 -4.68 14.35 3.05
CA ALA A 356 -4.13 15.46 2.26
C ALA A 356 -3.85 15.01 0.82
N GLN A 357 -4.44 15.71 -0.16
CA GLN A 357 -4.17 15.44 -1.57
C GLN A 357 -3.71 16.70 -2.30
N CYS A 358 -2.53 16.62 -2.92
CA CYS A 358 -1.95 17.66 -3.73
C CYS A 358 -2.56 17.65 -5.13
N THR A 359 -3.34 18.69 -5.44
CA THR A 359 -4.05 18.80 -6.72
C THR A 359 -3.25 19.50 -7.81
N ALA A 360 -2.25 20.29 -7.44
CA ALA A 360 -1.35 20.97 -8.37
C ALA A 360 -0.02 21.34 -7.67
N ILE A 361 1.06 21.26 -8.43
CA ILE A 361 2.40 21.70 -8.03
C ILE A 361 2.90 22.67 -9.10
N ASP A 362 3.13 23.92 -8.70
CA ASP A 362 3.78 24.93 -9.52
C ASP A 362 5.08 25.39 -8.84
N VAL A 363 6.20 25.15 -9.51
CA VAL A 363 7.53 25.52 -9.05
C VAL A 363 8.25 26.23 -10.18
N THR A 364 8.61 27.48 -9.96
CA THR A 364 9.23 28.37 -10.95
C THR A 364 10.52 29.00 -10.42
N ILE A 365 11.34 29.53 -11.32
CA ILE A 365 12.55 30.28 -10.96
C ILE A 365 12.21 31.76 -10.94
N ALA A 366 12.44 32.43 -9.81
CA ALA A 366 12.27 33.88 -9.67
C ALA A 366 13.56 34.67 -9.94
N GLY A 367 14.73 34.05 -9.75
CA GLY A 367 16.01 34.73 -9.99
C GLY A 367 17.24 33.94 -9.56
N VAL A 368 18.38 34.64 -9.50
CA VAL A 368 19.67 34.11 -9.05
C VAL A 368 20.30 35.02 -7.98
N SER A 369 21.11 34.44 -7.08
CA SER A 369 21.83 35.12 -6.01
C SER A 369 23.27 34.60 -5.86
N ASP A 370 24.20 35.48 -5.48
CA ASP A 370 25.60 35.14 -5.20
C ASP A 370 25.87 34.67 -3.75
N GLY A 371 24.86 34.73 -2.88
CA GLY A 371 24.98 34.41 -1.45
C GLY A 371 24.67 35.59 -0.55
#